data_AF-A0A2D5GG39-F1
#
_entry.id   AF-A0A2D5GG39-F1
#
_cell.length_a   1.000
_cell.length_b   1.000
_cell.length_c   1.000
_cell.angle_alpha   90.00
_cell.angle_beta   90.00
_cell.angle_gamma   90.00
#
_symmetry.space_group_name_H-M   'P 1'
#
loop_
_entity.id
_entity.type
_entity.pdbx_description
1 polymer ?
#
loop_
_entity_poly.entity_id
_entity_poly.type
_entity_poly.pdbx_seq_one_letter_code
_entity_poly.pdbx_strand_id
1 'polypeptide(L)' 'MESVLEVYKRPSDKGYPVICMDETSVQCTKEVREPIKASPGQTER' A
#
# COMPACT_ATOMS: atom_id res chain seq x y z
N MET A 1 7.02 11.12 -18.51
CA MET A 1 5.96 11.75 -17.69
C MET A 1 4.56 11.39 -18.20
N GLU A 2 4.34 11.36 -19.52
CA GLU A 2 3.01 11.04 -20.10
C GLU A 2 2.49 9.63 -19.78
N SER A 3 3.36 8.61 -19.74
CA SER A 3 2.99 7.24 -19.38
C SER A 3 2.46 7.10 -17.95
N VAL A 4 2.83 8.03 -17.06
CA VAL A 4 2.34 8.08 -15.68
C VAL A 4 0.94 8.70 -15.64
N LEU A 5 0.68 9.71 -16.48
CA LEU A 5 -0.63 10.37 -16.58
C LEU A 5 -1.70 9.45 -17.17
N GLU A 6 -1.31 8.52 -18.04
CA GLU A 6 -2.21 7.51 -18.59
C GLU A 6 -2.79 6.58 -17.51
N VAL A 7 -2.03 6.32 -16.44
CA VAL A 7 -2.48 5.49 -15.30
C VAL A 7 -3.68 6.11 -14.59
N TYR A 8 -3.72 7.44 -14.46
CA TYR A 8 -4.84 8.16 -13.84
C TYR A 8 -6.13 8.14 -14.66
N LYS A 9 -6.07 7.79 -15.95
CA LYS A 9 -7.25 7.66 -16.81
C LYS A 9 -7.89 6.27 -16.75
N ARG A 10 -7.23 5.30 -16.10
CA ARG A 10 -7.72 3.92 -16.02
C ARG A 10 -8.91 3.82 -15.06
N PRO A 11 -9.83 2.88 -15.28
CA PRO A 11 -10.90 2.59 -14.32
C PRO A 11 -10.31 2.20 -12.96
N SER A 12 -10.96 2.65 -11.88
CA SER A 12 -10.54 2.32 -10.51
C SER A 12 -10.73 0.82 -10.24
N ASP A 13 -9.64 0.14 -9.89
CA ASP A 13 -9.65 -1.28 -9.49
C ASP A 13 -9.60 -1.38 -7.96
N LYS A 14 -10.58 -2.09 -7.38
CA LYS A 14 -10.67 -2.32 -5.93
C LYS A 14 -9.53 -3.21 -5.41
N GLY A 15 -8.93 -4.05 -6.25
CA GLY A 15 -7.76 -4.86 -5.91
C GLY A 15 -6.45 -4.06 -5.93
N TYR A 16 -6.44 -2.89 -6.58
CA TYR A 16 -5.27 -2.04 -6.74
C TYR A 16 -5.63 -0.58 -6.45
N PRO A 17 -5.86 -0.23 -5.17
CA PRO A 17 -6.20 1.13 -4.80
C PRO A 17 -5.06 2.09 -5.16
N VAL A 18 -5.40 3.19 -5.82
CA VAL A 18 -4.44 4.26 -6.12
C VAL A 18 -4.14 5.02 -4.83
N ILE A 19 -2.88 4.99 -4.40
CA ILE A 19 -2.41 5.72 -3.23
C ILE A 19 -1.86 7.07 -3.72
N CYS A 20 -2.44 8.16 -3.24
CA CYS A 20 -1.85 9.48 -3.43
C CYS A 20 -0.65 9.58 -2.48
N MET A 21 0.57 9.65 -3.02
CA MET A 21 1.71 10.13 -2.24
C MET A 21 1.56 11.65 -2.11
N ASP A 22 0.82 12.10 -1.10
CA ASP A 22 1.05 13.44 -0.56
C ASP A 22 2.50 13.48 -0.05
N GLU A 23 3.22 14.56 -0.33
CA GLU A 23 4.63 14.73 0.04
C GLU A 23 4.84 14.71 1.56
N THR A 24 3.75 14.77 2.32
CA THR A 24 3.73 14.53 3.75
C THR A 24 3.85 13.03 4.04
N SER A 25 4.98 12.61 4.63
CA SER A 25 5.14 11.24 5.13
C SER A 25 4.17 10.96 6.28
N VAL A 26 3.02 10.38 5.99
CA VAL A 26 2.19 9.76 7.02
C VAL A 26 2.80 8.42 7.39
N GLN A 27 3.37 8.33 8.59
CA GLN A 27 3.88 7.05 9.08
C GLN A 27 2.67 6.17 9.42
N CYS A 28 2.43 5.14 8.62
CA CYS A 28 1.43 4.11 8.89
C CYS A 28 1.90 3.20 10.03
N THR A 29 1.94 3.72 11.26
CA THR A 29 2.32 2.97 12.48
C THR A 29 1.26 1.98 12.94
N LYS A 30 0.03 2.11 12.43
CA LYS A 30 -1.06 1.19 12.74
C LYS A 30 -0.99 -0.01 11.81
N GLU A 31 -0.80 -1.20 12.37
CA GLU A 31 -0.97 -2.46 11.65
C GLU A 31 -2.45 -2.62 11.28
N VAL A 32 -2.77 -2.31 10.03
CA VAL A 32 -4.12 -2.46 9.46
C VAL A 32 -4.33 -3.82 8.79
N ARG A 33 -3.23 -4.57 8.59
CA ARG A 33 -3.27 -5.92 8.02
C ARG A 33 -3.24 -6.94 9.15
N GLU A 34 -3.84 -8.10 8.91
CA GLU A 34 -3.67 -9.25 9.80
C GLU A 34 -2.20 -9.65 9.85
N PRO A 35 -1.61 -9.82 11.05
CA PRO A 35 -0.22 -10.23 11.19
C PRO A 35 0.03 -11.61 10.58
N ILE A 36 1.18 -11.77 9.94
CA ILE A 36 1.63 -13.05 9.41
C ILE A 36 2.17 -13.88 10.56
N LYS A 37 1.57 -15.05 10.79
CA LYS A 37 1.98 -15.99 11.84
C LYS A 37 3.48 -16.25 11.79
N ALA A 38 4.11 -16.14 12.95
CA ALA A 38 5.53 -16.40 13.09
C ALA A 38 5.85 -17.89 12.95
N SER A 39 7.00 -18.20 12.36
CA SER A 39 7.59 -19.55 12.42
C SER A 39 8.36 -19.73 13.74
N PRO A 40 8.61 -20.96 14.22
CA PRO A 40 9.39 -21.19 15.43
C PRO A 40 10.75 -20.48 15.37
N GLY A 41 11.02 -19.61 16.35
CA GLY A 41 12.25 -18.81 16.38
C GLY A 41 12.20 -17.47 15.61
N GLN A 42 11.02 -17.05 15.12
CA GLN A 42 10.80 -15.74 14.51
C GLN A 42 9.64 -15.02 15.22
N THR A 43 9.62 -13.70 15.13
CA THR A 43 8.52 -12.85 15.65
C THR A 43 7.49 -12.59 14.56
N GLU A 44 6.22 -12.41 14.95
CA GLU A 44 5.09 -12.09 14.07
C GLU A 44 5.29 -10.73 13.35
N ARG A 45 4.72 -10.54 12.15
CA ARG A 45 4.99 -9.40 11.24
C ARG A 45 3.76 -8.82 10.55
#